data_AF-A0A8E0V4H1-F1
#
_entry.id   AF-A0A8E0V4H1-F1
#
_cell.length_a   1.000
_cell.length_b   1.000
_cell.length_c   1.000
_cell.angle_alpha   90.00
_cell.angle_beta   90.00
_cell.angle_gamma   90.00
#
_symmetry.space_group_name_H-M   'P 1'
#
loop_
_entity.id
_entity.type
_entity.pdbx_description
1 polymer ?
#
loop_
_entity_poly.entity_id
_entity_poly.type
_entity_poly.pdbx_seq_one_letter_code
_entity_poly.pdbx_strand_id
1 'polypeptide(L)'
;MSSVNFTDLTSQIEAVAASTTDLQVNEADRKRLLQACDRLRKKLESPFEFTLRTIFAACFLSFFLRGWNCCKGYPAIALRLGIDMKLFDAVAQYTKSSGGGTVTLSQLAEMSKADPLLVSRIMRFLSARGTFNEIEKDVYASTPLAAAYISSSPLSATVIHV
;
A
#
# COMPACT_ATOMS: atom_id res chain seq x y z
N MET A 1 -23.40 -1.79 31.43
CA MET A 1 -22.65 -1.70 30.16
C MET A 1 -21.19 -1.87 30.52
N SER A 2 -20.54 -2.96 30.09
CA SER A 2 -19.10 -3.13 30.30
C SER A 2 -18.37 -1.98 29.60
N SER A 3 -17.68 -1.15 30.38
CA SER A 3 -16.82 -0.10 29.85
C SER A 3 -15.71 -0.77 29.05
N VAL A 4 -15.81 -0.73 27.73
CA VAL A 4 -14.73 -1.22 26.86
C VAL A 4 -13.50 -0.36 27.13
N ASN A 5 -12.43 -0.97 27.63
CA ASN A 5 -11.18 -0.28 27.88
C ASN A 5 -10.40 -0.18 26.56
N PHE A 6 -10.45 1.00 25.93
CA PHE A 6 -9.83 1.23 24.63
C PHE A 6 -8.31 1.01 24.65
N THR A 7 -7.65 1.31 25.76
CA THR A 7 -6.20 1.16 25.92
C THR A 7 -5.78 -0.32 25.86
N ASP A 8 -6.56 -1.19 26.51
CA ASP A 8 -6.32 -2.63 26.51
C ASP A 8 -6.52 -3.21 25.10
N LEU A 9 -7.61 -2.84 24.42
CA LEU A 9 -7.87 -3.26 23.04
C LEU A 9 -6.77 -2.82 22.07
N THR A 10 -6.30 -1.58 22.17
CA THR A 10 -5.19 -1.07 21.33
C THR A 10 -3.93 -1.87 21.55
N SER A 11 -3.56 -2.14 22.81
CA SER A 11 -2.36 -2.91 23.13
C SER A 11 -2.41 -4.35 22.60
N GLN A 12 -3.58 -4.98 22.61
CA GLN A 12 -3.78 -6.32 22.04
C GLN A 12 -3.64 -6.31 20.51
N ILE A 13 -4.18 -5.30 19.83
CA ILE A 13 -4.04 -5.16 18.37
C ILE A 13 -2.57 -4.92 17.99
N GLU A 14 -1.87 -4.05 18.70
CA GLU A 14 -0.45 -3.77 18.47
C GLU A 14 0.43 -4.99 18.74
N ALA A 15 0.16 -5.75 19.81
CA ALA A 15 0.87 -6.99 20.11
C ALA A 15 0.70 -8.04 19.01
N VAL A 16 -0.51 -8.17 18.45
CA VAL A 16 -0.77 -9.06 17.31
C VAL A 16 -0.10 -8.54 16.03
N ALA A 17 -0.15 -7.22 15.77
CA ALA A 17 0.46 -6.61 14.58
C ALA A 17 2.00 -6.65 14.60
N ALA A 18 2.61 -6.58 15.79
CA ALA A 18 4.05 -6.69 15.98
C ALA A 18 4.56 -8.14 16.01
N SER A 19 3.67 -9.14 16.04
CA SER A 19 4.07 -10.54 16.02
C SER A 19 4.71 -10.90 14.67
N THR A 20 5.98 -11.27 14.69
CA THR A 20 6.79 -11.64 13.52
C THR A 20 6.52 -13.05 13.00
N THR A 21 5.67 -13.81 13.69
CA THR A 21 5.33 -15.18 13.33
C THR A 21 4.27 -15.17 12.24
N ASP A 22 4.45 -15.98 11.19
CA ASP A 22 3.43 -16.19 10.17
C ASP A 22 2.11 -16.55 10.88
N LEU A 23 1.17 -15.61 10.87
CA LEU A 23 -0.14 -15.76 11.49
C LEU A 23 -0.86 -16.86 10.72
N GLN A 24 -0.73 -18.11 11.19
CA GLN A 24 -1.46 -19.29 10.71
C GLN A 24 -2.93 -19.17 11.12
N VAL A 25 -3.59 -18.12 10.64
CA VAL A 25 -4.97 -17.79 10.90
C VAL A 25 -5.78 -18.40 9.78
N ASN A 26 -6.78 -19.20 10.15
CA ASN A 26 -7.76 -19.74 9.22
C ASN A 26 -8.38 -18.59 8.39
N GLU A 27 -8.55 -18.78 7.08
CA GLU A 27 -9.03 -17.71 6.17
C GLU A 27 -10.40 -17.14 6.60
N ALA A 28 -11.24 -17.96 7.25
CA ALA A 28 -12.51 -17.52 7.83
C ALA A 28 -12.30 -16.52 8.99
N ASP A 29 -11.36 -16.82 9.90
CA ASP A 29 -11.05 -15.98 11.05
C ASP A 29 -10.30 -14.70 10.62
N ARG A 30 -9.42 -14.81 9.61
CA ARG A 30 -8.75 -13.67 8.98
C ARG A 30 -9.77 -12.68 8.40
N LYS A 31 -10.75 -13.17 7.63
CA LYS A 31 -11.82 -12.32 7.07
C LYS A 31 -12.65 -11.66 8.17
N ARG A 32 -13.00 -12.42 9.23
CA ARG A 32 -13.78 -11.91 10.35
C ARG A 32 -13.04 -10.80 11.10
N LEU A 33 -11.74 -10.97 11.34
CA LEU A 33 -10.90 -9.98 12.00
C LEU A 33 -10.81 -8.69 11.17
N LEU A 34 -10.52 -8.80 9.88
CA LEU A 34 -10.47 -7.65 8.97
C LEU A 34 -11.80 -6.90 8.92
N GLN A 35 -12.93 -7.63 8.89
CA GLN A 35 -14.26 -7.02 8.94
C GLN A 35 -14.53 -6.31 10.27
N ALA A 36 -14.07 -6.87 11.39
CA ALA A 36 -14.23 -6.24 12.71
C ALA A 36 -13.42 -4.93 12.80
N CYS A 37 -12.18 -4.92 12.32
CA CYS A 37 -11.34 -3.71 12.25
C CYS A 37 -11.96 -2.65 11.34
N ASP A 38 -12.54 -3.03 10.20
CA ASP A 38 -13.22 -2.07 9.31
C ASP A 38 -14.47 -1.45 9.96
N ARG A 39 -15.25 -2.25 10.69
CA ARG A 39 -16.40 -1.76 11.47
C ARG A 39 -15.97 -0.80 12.58
N LEU A 40 -14.89 -1.14 13.28
CA LEU A 40 -14.33 -0.29 14.33
C LEU A 40 -13.88 1.05 13.73
N ARG A 41 -13.14 1.01 12.62
CA ARG A 41 -12.71 2.20 11.88
C ARG A 41 -13.90 3.08 11.49
N LYS A 42 -14.94 2.52 10.87
CA LYS A 42 -16.15 3.28 10.47
C LYS A 42 -16.85 3.97 11.63
N LYS A 43 -16.72 3.43 12.85
CA LYS A 43 -17.34 4.00 14.05
C LYS A 43 -16.49 5.10 14.70
N LEU A 44 -15.16 5.01 14.58
CA LEU A 44 -14.22 5.95 15.18
C LEU A 44 -13.80 7.09 14.24
N GLU A 45 -13.85 6.85 12.93
CA GLU A 45 -13.42 7.81 11.92
C GLU A 45 -14.37 9.02 11.87
N SER A 46 -13.79 10.22 11.97
CA SER A 46 -14.54 11.47 11.81
C SER A 46 -14.92 11.71 10.35
N PRO A 47 -15.96 12.52 10.06
CA PRO A 47 -16.32 12.88 8.68
C PRO A 47 -15.16 13.50 7.90
N PHE A 48 -14.27 14.23 8.56
CA PHE A 48 -13.08 14.83 7.97
C PHE A 48 -12.03 13.78 7.59
N GLU A 49 -11.68 12.88 8.50
CA GLU A 49 -10.75 11.77 8.23
C GLU A 49 -11.30 10.84 7.14
N PHE A 50 -12.60 10.54 7.19
CA PHE A 50 -13.29 9.79 6.16
C PHE A 50 -13.18 10.48 4.80
N THR A 51 -13.36 11.80 4.76
CA THR A 51 -13.27 12.59 3.53
C THR A 51 -11.84 12.60 2.98
N LEU A 52 -10.83 12.81 3.82
CA LEU A 52 -9.43 12.73 3.43
C LEU A 52 -9.06 11.33 2.92
N ARG A 53 -9.44 10.29 3.65
CA ARG A 53 -9.25 8.91 3.20
C ARG A 53 -10.00 8.64 1.91
N THR A 54 -11.19 9.19 1.71
CA THR A 54 -11.96 8.99 0.47
C THR A 54 -11.28 9.68 -0.71
N ILE A 55 -10.80 10.91 -0.53
CA ILE A 55 -10.10 11.70 -1.54
C ILE A 55 -8.74 11.05 -1.91
N PHE A 56 -7.97 10.60 -0.91
CA PHE A 56 -6.63 10.02 -1.11
C PHE A 56 -6.63 8.48 -1.30
N ALA A 57 -7.74 7.79 -1.02
CA ALA A 57 -7.83 6.33 -1.05
C ALA A 57 -8.94 5.72 -1.92
N ALA A 58 -9.66 6.46 -2.78
CA ALA A 58 -10.60 5.87 -3.75
C ALA A 58 -9.95 4.68 -4.51
N CYS A 59 -10.38 3.40 -4.35
CA CYS A 59 -11.74 2.85 -4.40
C CYS A 59 -12.10 1.87 -3.25
N PHE A 60 -13.10 2.29 -2.49
CA PHE A 60 -14.12 1.65 -1.63
C PHE A 60 -14.31 0.11 -1.53
N LEU A 61 -14.45 -0.37 -0.28
CA LEU A 61 -15.15 -1.61 0.12
C LEU A 61 -16.69 -1.47 0.07
N SER A 62 -17.29 -0.43 -0.50
CA SER A 62 -18.73 -0.22 -0.25
C SER A 62 -19.48 0.46 -1.39
N PHE A 63 -19.66 -0.26 -2.49
CA PHE A 63 -21.04 -0.44 -2.94
C PHE A 63 -21.16 -1.79 -3.64
N PHE A 64 -21.72 -2.77 -2.92
CA PHE A 64 -22.15 -4.06 -3.45
C PHE A 64 -21.05 -4.98 -4.02
N LEU A 65 -20.85 -6.08 -3.29
CA LEU A 65 -20.62 -7.39 -3.90
C LEU A 65 -21.81 -7.76 -4.82
N ARG A 66 -21.86 -7.11 -5.99
CA ARG A 66 -22.03 -7.73 -7.31
C ARG A 66 -21.67 -6.71 -8.39
N GLY A 67 -20.38 -6.70 -8.73
CA GLY A 67 -19.92 -6.29 -10.05
C GLY A 67 -19.29 -4.91 -10.15
N TRP A 68 -18.02 -4.91 -10.56
CA TRP A 68 -17.48 -3.99 -11.56
C TRP A 68 -17.14 -2.54 -11.13
N ASN A 69 -15.83 -2.28 -11.06
CA ASN A 69 -15.13 -1.09 -11.60
C ASN A 69 -15.79 0.30 -11.48
N CYS A 70 -15.89 0.84 -10.26
CA CYS A 70 -16.15 2.27 -10.08
C CYS A 70 -15.29 2.85 -8.95
N CYS A 71 -14.09 3.34 -9.32
CA CYS A 71 -13.38 4.51 -8.79
C CYS A 71 -11.86 4.41 -9.07
N LYS A 72 -11.47 4.26 -10.34
CA LYS A 72 -10.12 4.65 -10.82
C LYS A 72 -10.08 6.18 -10.81
N GLY A 73 -9.11 6.80 -10.12
CA GLY A 73 -8.97 8.26 -10.19
C GLY A 73 -7.55 8.75 -9.92
N TYR A 74 -6.94 8.35 -8.80
CA TYR A 74 -5.60 8.82 -8.44
C TYR A 74 -4.66 7.71 -7.93
N PRO A 75 -5.08 6.78 -7.05
CA PRO A 75 -4.16 5.77 -6.51
C PRO A 75 -3.81 4.66 -7.51
N ALA A 76 -4.81 4.22 -8.27
CA ALA A 76 -4.61 3.24 -9.35
C ALA A 76 -3.73 3.81 -10.47
N ILE A 77 -3.82 5.12 -10.73
CA ILE A 77 -2.98 5.79 -11.73
C ILE A 77 -1.54 5.92 -11.24
N ALA A 78 -1.29 6.27 -9.98
CA ALA A 78 0.08 6.28 -9.45
C ALA A 78 0.71 4.86 -9.46
N LEU A 79 -0.06 3.83 -9.09
CA LEU A 79 0.38 2.43 -9.17
C LEU A 79 0.64 1.99 -10.62
N ARG A 80 -0.29 2.32 -11.52
CA ARG A 80 -0.18 2.00 -12.94
C ARG A 80 1.01 2.71 -13.58
N LEU A 81 1.19 4.01 -13.32
CA LEU A 81 2.35 4.78 -13.76
C LEU A 81 3.64 4.18 -13.19
N GLY A 82 3.65 3.76 -11.92
CA GLY A 82 4.80 3.08 -11.33
C GLY A 82 5.16 1.77 -12.04
N ILE A 83 4.16 1.02 -12.52
CA ILE A 83 4.35 -0.19 -13.33
C ILE A 83 4.83 0.17 -14.75
N ASP A 84 4.17 1.12 -15.42
CA ASP A 84 4.51 1.52 -16.79
C ASP A 84 5.91 2.14 -16.89
N MET A 85 6.33 2.91 -15.88
CA MET A 85 7.69 3.44 -15.74
C MET A 85 8.68 2.41 -15.20
N LYS A 86 8.24 1.19 -14.90
CA LYS A 86 9.05 0.08 -14.37
C LYS A 86 9.79 0.41 -13.07
N LEU A 87 9.23 1.26 -12.22
CA LEU A 87 9.83 1.64 -10.93
C LEU A 87 10.00 0.42 -10.00
N PHE A 88 9.02 -0.50 -10.01
CA PHE A 88 9.09 -1.74 -9.23
C PHE A 88 10.24 -2.65 -9.66
N ASP A 89 10.45 -2.77 -10.97
CA ASP A 89 11.56 -3.55 -11.52
C ASP A 89 12.91 -2.90 -11.21
N ALA A 90 12.99 -1.57 -11.34
CA ALA A 90 14.19 -0.80 -11.06
C ALA A 90 14.63 -0.96 -9.60
N VAL A 91 13.70 -0.85 -8.65
CA VAL A 91 13.98 -1.09 -7.23
C VAL A 91 14.38 -2.55 -6.98
N ALA A 92 13.69 -3.51 -7.59
CA ALA A 92 14.00 -4.93 -7.42
C ALA A 92 15.38 -5.31 -7.99
N GLN A 93 15.77 -4.74 -9.14
CA GLN A 93 17.09 -4.94 -9.75
C GLN A 93 18.20 -4.34 -8.88
N TYR A 94 18.00 -3.13 -8.36
CA TYR A 94 18.98 -2.48 -7.50
C TYR A 94 19.17 -3.22 -6.18
N THR A 95 18.07 -3.66 -5.56
CA THR A 95 18.08 -4.44 -4.31
C THR A 95 18.85 -5.75 -4.48
N LYS A 96 18.71 -6.43 -5.64
CA LYS A 96 19.46 -7.67 -5.95
C LYS A 96 20.95 -7.42 -6.21
N SER A 97 21.31 -6.29 -6.80
CA SER A 97 22.67 -6.01 -7.27
C SER A 97 23.57 -5.40 -6.21
N SER A 98 23.02 -4.51 -5.38
CA SER A 98 23.82 -3.65 -4.49
C SER A 98 23.88 -4.14 -3.04
N GLY A 99 23.09 -5.15 -2.66
CA GLY A 99 22.97 -5.65 -1.28
C GLY A 99 22.37 -4.65 -0.27
N GLY A 100 22.39 -3.35 -0.58
CA GLY A 100 21.71 -2.28 0.13
C GLY A 100 20.26 -2.16 -0.33
N GLY A 101 19.31 -2.41 0.57
CA GLY A 101 17.87 -2.42 0.28
C GLY A 101 17.23 -1.06 0.02
N THR A 102 18.01 -0.04 -0.36
CA THR A 102 17.58 1.36 -0.50
C THR A 102 18.01 1.94 -1.84
N VAL A 103 17.13 2.68 -2.49
CA VAL A 103 17.35 3.31 -3.81
C VAL A 103 17.08 4.80 -3.71
N THR A 104 17.93 5.61 -4.33
CA THR A 104 17.73 7.07 -4.38
C THR A 104 16.86 7.49 -5.56
N LEU A 105 16.22 8.65 -5.44
CA LEU A 105 15.41 9.21 -6.52
C LEU A 105 16.19 9.45 -7.81
N SER A 106 17.45 9.90 -7.72
CA SER A 106 18.28 10.12 -8.90
C SER A 106 18.49 8.85 -9.71
N GLN A 107 18.77 7.73 -9.03
CA GLN A 107 18.90 6.41 -9.65
C GLN A 107 17.58 5.93 -10.26
N LEU A 108 16.45 6.16 -9.56
CA LEU A 108 15.13 5.80 -10.10
C LEU A 108 14.75 6.61 -11.33
N ALA A 109 15.06 7.91 -11.36
CA ALA A 109 14.80 8.77 -12.50
C ALA A 109 15.64 8.33 -13.73
N GLU A 110 16.91 7.98 -13.51
CA GLU A 110 17.80 7.48 -14.57
C GLU A 110 17.32 6.13 -15.14
N MET A 111 16.97 5.18 -14.26
CA MET A 111 16.48 3.85 -14.69
C MET A 111 15.13 3.91 -15.39
N SER A 112 14.21 4.77 -14.93
CA SER A 112 12.87 4.92 -15.51
C SER A 112 12.84 5.85 -16.73
N LYS A 113 13.92 6.60 -16.98
CA LYS A 113 13.99 7.66 -18.01
C LYS A 113 12.86 8.69 -17.89
N ALA A 114 12.35 8.89 -16.67
CA ALA A 114 11.27 9.82 -16.37
C ALA A 114 11.81 11.06 -15.68
N ASP A 115 11.04 12.15 -15.74
CA ASP A 115 11.38 13.39 -15.05
C ASP A 115 11.50 13.16 -13.53
N PRO A 116 12.59 13.60 -12.87
CA PRO A 116 12.82 13.32 -11.45
C PRO A 116 11.72 13.89 -10.55
N LEU A 117 11.07 14.99 -10.94
CA LEU A 117 9.98 15.58 -10.18
C LEU A 117 8.72 14.72 -10.27
N LEU A 118 8.42 14.16 -11.46
CA LEU A 118 7.35 13.19 -11.64
C LEU A 118 7.60 11.92 -10.81
N VAL A 119 8.81 11.37 -10.85
CA VAL A 119 9.19 10.18 -10.06
C VAL A 119 9.04 10.47 -8.56
N SER A 120 9.46 11.64 -8.07
CA SER A 120 9.31 12.04 -6.66
C SER A 120 7.85 12.04 -6.23
N ARG A 121 6.97 12.64 -7.03
CA ARG A 121 5.53 12.70 -6.74
C ARG A 121 4.90 11.31 -6.66
N ILE A 122 5.29 10.42 -7.56
CA ILE A 122 4.75 9.05 -7.61
C ILE A 122 5.32 8.21 -6.46
N MET A 123 6.61 8.29 -6.18
CA MET A 123 7.24 7.56 -5.07
C MET A 123 6.73 8.00 -3.71
N ARG A 124 6.51 9.31 -3.48
CA ARG A 124 5.85 9.81 -2.25
C ARG A 124 4.44 9.24 -2.10
N PHE A 125 3.68 9.22 -3.20
CA PHE A 125 2.33 8.66 -3.18
C PHE A 125 2.34 7.16 -2.86
N LEU A 126 3.23 6.39 -3.49
CA LEU A 126 3.37 4.96 -3.24
C LEU A 126 3.92 4.65 -1.83
N SER A 127 4.77 5.52 -1.30
CA SER A 127 5.33 5.38 0.05
C SER A 127 4.30 5.71 1.14
N ALA A 128 3.49 6.75 0.95
CA ALA A 128 2.37 7.07 1.83
C ALA A 128 1.33 5.94 1.93
N ARG A 129 1.31 5.02 0.96
CA ARG A 129 0.42 3.85 0.91
C ARG A 129 1.08 2.57 1.43
N GLY A 130 2.33 2.64 1.88
CA GLY A 130 3.09 1.48 2.37
C GLY A 130 3.54 0.52 1.26
N THR A 131 3.44 0.91 -0.01
CA THR A 131 3.98 0.11 -1.11
C THR A 131 5.50 0.21 -1.12
N PHE A 132 6.05 1.40 -0.89
CA PHE A 132 7.48 1.60 -0.60
C PHE A 132 7.64 2.16 0.80
N ASN A 133 8.83 2.02 1.38
CA ASN A 133 9.16 2.65 2.64
C ASN A 133 10.12 3.81 2.38
N GLU A 134 9.72 5.05 2.68
CA GLU A 134 10.59 6.22 2.58
C GLU A 134 11.40 6.32 3.88
N ILE A 135 12.72 6.08 3.79
CA ILE A 135 13.62 6.11 4.96
C ILE A 135 14.07 7.54 5.24
N GLU A 136 14.44 8.24 4.17
CA GLU A 136 14.85 9.62 4.17
C GLU A 136 14.25 10.31 2.94
N LYS A 137 14.26 11.65 2.92
CA LYS A 137 13.80 12.43 1.78
C LYS A 137 14.42 11.91 0.49
N ASP A 138 13.56 11.48 -0.45
CA ASP A 138 13.96 10.99 -1.77
C ASP A 138 14.82 9.69 -1.74
N VAL A 139 14.75 8.91 -0.64
CA VAL A 139 15.39 7.59 -0.46
C VAL A 139 14.34 6.55 -0.08
N TYR A 140 14.23 5.50 -0.90
CA TYR A 140 13.15 4.52 -0.81
C TYR A 140 13.67 3.10 -0.65
N ALA A 141 13.00 2.31 0.19
CA ALA A 141 13.23 0.88 0.37
C ALA A 141 12.05 0.05 -0.14
N SER A 142 12.38 -1.11 -0.68
CA SER A 142 11.38 -2.07 -1.16
C SER A 142 10.65 -2.75 -0.01
N THR A 143 9.33 -2.89 -0.13
CA THR A 143 8.52 -3.70 0.78
C THR A 143 8.09 -5.01 0.09
N PRO A 144 7.63 -6.03 0.84
CA PRO A 144 7.05 -7.24 0.23
C PRO A 144 5.89 -6.94 -0.73
N LEU A 145 5.15 -5.85 -0.48
CA LEU A 145 4.05 -5.41 -1.34
C LEU A 145 4.58 -4.86 -2.68
N ALA A 146 5.67 -4.08 -2.68
CA ALA A 146 6.30 -3.63 -3.93
C ALA A 146 6.78 -4.81 -4.78
N ALA A 147 7.34 -5.86 -4.16
CA ALA A 147 7.78 -7.06 -4.87
C ALA A 147 6.63 -7.79 -5.58
N ALA A 148 5.41 -7.69 -5.05
CA ALA A 148 4.22 -8.28 -5.67
C ALA A 148 3.77 -7.59 -6.96
N TYR A 149 4.26 -6.38 -7.25
CA TYR A 149 3.91 -5.57 -8.43
C TYR A 149 5.03 -5.45 -9.47
N ILE A 150 6.08 -6.28 -9.38
CA ILE A 150 7.10 -6.44 -10.44
C ILE A 150 6.39 -6.75 -11.76
N SER A 151 6.89 -6.21 -12.88
CA SER A 151 6.21 -6.27 -14.18
C SER A 151 5.90 -7.69 -14.65
N SER A 152 6.68 -8.68 -14.23
CA SER A 152 6.47 -10.10 -14.55
C SER A 152 5.38 -10.78 -13.70
N SER A 153 4.80 -10.09 -12.72
CA SER A 153 3.78 -10.66 -11.83
C SER A 153 2.39 -10.68 -12.49
N PRO A 154 1.52 -11.64 -12.12
CA PRO A 154 0.13 -11.62 -12.58
C PRO A 154 -0.65 -10.41 -12.01
N LEU A 155 -0.20 -9.85 -10.89
CA LEU A 155 -0.81 -8.67 -10.27
C LEU A 155 -0.54 -7.39 -11.05
N SER A 156 0.69 -7.20 -11.56
CA SER A 156 0.98 -6.07 -12.47
C SER A 156 0.16 -6.19 -13.75
N ALA A 157 0.05 -7.38 -14.33
CA ALA A 157 -0.78 -7.63 -15.51
C ALA A 157 -2.27 -7.30 -15.27
N THR A 158 -2.78 -7.60 -14.07
CA THR A 158 -4.16 -7.26 -13.69
C THR A 158 -4.37 -5.75 -13.60
N VAL A 159 -3.43 -5.01 -13.00
CA VAL A 159 -3.47 -3.54 -12.99
C VAL A 159 -3.36 -2.96 -14.40
N ILE A 160 -2.70 -3.68 -15.31
CA ILE A 160 -2.53 -3.24 -16.69
C ILE A 160 -3.80 -3.44 -17.54
N HIS A 161 -4.45 -4.59 -17.38
CA HIS A 161 -5.48 -5.06 -18.31
C HIS A 161 -6.92 -4.92 -17.81
N VAL A 162 -7.13 -4.56 -16.54
CA VAL A 162 -8.44 -4.27 -15.94
C VAL A 162 -8.68 -2.76 -15.91
#